data_AF-A0A6B3F9X6-F1
#
_entry.id   AF-A0A6B3F9X6-F1
#
_cell.length_a   1.000
_cell.length_b   1.000
_cell.length_c   1.000
_cell.angle_alpha   90.00
_cell.angle_beta   90.00
_cell.angle_gamma   90.00
#
_symmetry.space_group_name_H-M   'P 1'
#
loop_
_entity.id
_entity.type
_entity.pdbx_description
1 polymer ?
#
loop_
_entity_poly.entity_id
_entity_poly.type
_entity_poly.pdbx_seq_one_letter_code
_entity_poly.pdbx_strand_id
1 'polypeptide(L)' 'HPMFASDRCVVSTLAQALDLAERFPAERVGVCVDTYHVWWDDRAPAALDRAGAGGRIAAFQLADWITP' A
#
# COMPACT_ATOMS: atom_id res chain seq x y z
N HIS A 1 -0.95 -6.50 4.90
CA HIS A 1 -0.36 -7.21 6.05
C HIS A 1 -1.00 -8.58 6.26
N PRO A 2 -0.21 -9.67 6.29
CA PRO A 2 -0.69 -11.05 6.47
C PRO A 2 -1.62 -11.24 7.66
N MET A 3 -1.37 -10.54 8.76
CA MET A 3 -2.22 -10.63 9.97
C MET A 3 -3.62 -10.03 9.81
N PHE A 4 -3.81 -9.15 8.83
CA PHE A 4 -5.12 -8.58 8.51
C PHE A 4 -5.76 -9.24 7.28
N ALA A 5 -5.00 -10.08 6.57
CA ALA A 5 -5.42 -10.71 5.32
C ALA A 5 -6.53 -11.74 5.51
N SER A 6 -6.59 -12.38 6.69
CA SER A 6 -7.59 -13.42 6.99
C SER A 6 -9.00 -12.85 7.17
N ASP A 7 -9.14 -11.72 7.87
CA ASP A 7 -10.46 -11.29 8.38
C ASP A 7 -10.81 -9.83 8.12
N ARG A 8 -9.85 -9.00 7.69
CA ARG A 8 -10.05 -7.53 7.62
C ARG A 8 -9.75 -6.90 6.28
N CYS A 9 -8.91 -7.52 5.45
CA CYS A 9 -8.53 -6.94 4.17
C CYS A 9 -8.17 -7.99 3.13
N VAL A 10 -8.82 -7.94 1.96
CA VAL A 10 -8.48 -8.80 0.81
C VAL A 10 -7.33 -8.23 -0.04
N VAL A 11 -6.91 -6.99 0.21
CA VAL A 11 -5.76 -6.35 -0.44
C VAL A 11 -4.62 -6.26 0.57
N SER A 12 -3.59 -7.08 0.37
CA SER A 12 -2.59 -7.32 1.41
C SER A 12 -1.23 -6.68 1.14
N THR A 13 -0.95 -6.30 -0.11
CA THR A 13 0.29 -5.61 -0.50
C THR A 13 0.01 -4.29 -1.20
N LEU A 14 0.97 -3.36 -1.16
CA LEU A 14 0.91 -2.12 -1.92
C LEU A 14 0.86 -2.39 -3.43
N ALA A 15 1.55 -3.44 -3.89
CA ALA A 15 1.51 -3.87 -5.28
C ALA A 15 0.08 -4.25 -5.72
N GLN A 16 -0.63 -5.08 -4.95
CA GLN A 16 -2.01 -5.45 -5.25
C GLN A 16 -2.95 -4.23 -5.28
N ALA A 17 -2.77 -3.30 -4.33
CA ALA A 17 -3.57 -2.08 -4.29
C ALA A 17 -3.38 -1.23 -5.55
N LEU A 18 -2.13 -1.09 -5.99
CA LEU A 18 -1.78 -0.36 -7.22
C LEU A 18 -2.31 -1.06 -8.48
N ASP A 19 -2.24 -2.39 -8.56
CA ASP A 19 -2.77 -3.14 -9.72
C ASP A 19 -4.30 -2.97 -9.88
N LEU A 20 -5.00 -2.63 -8.79
CA LEU A 20 -6.41 -2.25 -8.79
C LEU A 20 -6.60 -0.77 -9.15
N ALA A 21 -5.82 0.13 -8.52
CA ALA A 21 -5.92 1.57 -8.71
C ALA A 21 -5.57 2.01 -10.15
N GLU A 22 -4.60 1.35 -10.78
CA GLU A 22 -4.10 1.67 -12.12
C GLU A 22 -5.13 1.50 -13.25
N ARG A 23 -6.26 0.84 -12.96
CA ARG A 23 -7.40 0.70 -13.88
C ARG A 23 -8.22 1.99 -14.01
N PHE A 24 -7.93 2.99 -13.18
CA PHE A 24 -8.65 4.25 -13.10
C PHE A 24 -7.71 5.45 -13.23
N PRO A 25 -8.23 6.63 -13.63
CA PRO A 25 -7.48 7.88 -13.64
C PRO A 25 -6.87 8.18 -12.26
N ALA A 26 -5.61 8.61 -12.24
CA ALA A 26 -4.83 8.80 -11.01
C ALA A 26 -5.44 9.85 -10.06
N GLU A 27 -6.12 10.85 -10.60
CA GLU A 27 -6.82 11.89 -9.85
C GLU A 27 -8.10 11.39 -9.16
N ARG A 28 -8.58 10.20 -9.50
CA ARG A 28 -9.81 9.61 -8.93
C ARG A 28 -9.52 8.47 -7.97
N VAL A 29 -8.47 7.68 -8.24
CA VAL A 29 -8.14 6.50 -7.44
C VAL A 29 -6.64 6.45 -7.19
N GLY A 30 -6.29 6.62 -5.93
CA GLY A 30 -4.94 6.46 -5.39
C GLY A 30 -4.88 5.41 -4.29
N VAL A 31 -3.71 5.33 -3.65
CA VAL A 31 -3.43 4.43 -2.53
C VAL A 31 -3.09 5.25 -1.28
N CYS A 32 -3.52 4.74 -0.13
CA CYS A 32 -2.99 5.16 1.17
C CYS A 32 -1.84 4.23 1.53
N VAL A 33 -0.66 4.80 1.77
CA VAL A 33 0.50 4.04 2.23
C VAL A 33 0.59 4.18 3.73
N ASP A 34 0.29 3.11 4.45
CA ASP A 34 0.44 3.02 5.91
C ASP A 34 1.60 2.08 6.23
N THR A 35 2.64 2.60 6.87
CA THR A 35 3.85 1.82 7.21
C THR A 35 3.52 0.63 8.09
N TYR A 36 2.50 0.71 8.95
CA TYR A 36 2.04 -0.41 9.78
C TYR A 36 1.51 -1.58 8.93
N HIS A 37 0.99 -1.32 7.74
CA HIS A 37 0.38 -2.35 6.89
C HIS A 37 1.37 -2.96 5.87
N VAL A 38 2.51 -2.32 5.65
CA VAL A 38 3.47 -2.68 4.60
C VAL A 38 4.89 -2.96 5.09
N TRP A 39 5.24 -2.70 6.37
CA TRP A 39 6.60 -2.85 6.89
C TRP A 39 7.22 -4.24 6.66
N TRP A 40 6.40 -5.28 6.63
CA TRP A 40 6.80 -6.67 6.47
C TRP A 40 7.10 -7.07 5.01
N ASP A 41 6.69 -6.27 4.02
CA ASP A 41 6.75 -6.58 2.58
C ASP A 41 8.07 -6.04 1.99
N ASP A 42 8.99 -6.94 1.63
CA ASP A 42 10.29 -6.62 1.04
C ASP A 42 10.18 -5.91 -0.32
N ARG A 43 9.03 -6.04 -1.00
CA ARG A 43 8.75 -5.36 -2.27
C ARG A 43 8.05 -4.01 -2.10
N ALA A 44 7.69 -3.62 -0.87
CA ALA A 44 7.03 -2.35 -0.61
C ALA A 44 7.83 -1.13 -1.12
N PRO A 45 9.17 -1.06 -1.01
CA PRO A 45 9.93 0.09 -1.53
C PRO A 45 9.73 0.30 -3.03
N ALA A 46 9.84 -0.77 -3.84
CA ALA A 46 9.66 -0.68 -5.29
C ALA A 46 8.21 -0.31 -5.66
N ALA A 47 7.23 -0.81 -4.90
CA ALA A 47 5.84 -0.42 -5.08
C ALA A 47 5.58 1.03 -4.69
N LEU A 48 6.29 1.56 -3.68
CA LEU A 48 6.21 2.97 -3.28
C LEU A 48 6.77 3.90 -4.36
N ASP A 49 7.91 3.55 -4.95
CA ASP A 49 8.48 4.28 -6.10
C ASP A 49 7.50 4.30 -7.28
N ARG A 50 6.88 3.14 -7.58
CA ARG A 50 5.83 3.04 -8.61
C ARG A 50 4.63 3.95 -8.30
N ALA A 51 4.15 3.94 -7.05
CA ALA A 51 3.05 4.80 -6.63
C ALA A 51 3.38 6.28 -6.76
N GLY A 52 4.59 6.68 -6.38
CA GLY A 52 5.09 8.05 -6.49
C GLY A 52 5.19 8.51 -7.93
N ALA A 53 5.83 7.70 -8.80
CA ALA A 53 5.96 8.00 -10.23
C ALA A 53 4.60 8.11 -10.94
N GLY A 54 3.61 7.32 -10.49
CA GLY A 54 2.25 7.38 -11.02
C GLY A 54 1.39 8.53 -10.47
N GLY A 55 1.89 9.32 -9.51
CA GLY A 55 1.10 10.35 -8.83
C GLY A 55 -0.08 9.77 -8.04
N ARG A 56 0.05 8.55 -7.50
CA ARG A 56 -1.04 7.77 -6.91
C ARG A 56 -1.05 7.76 -5.38
N ILE A 57 -0.09 8.39 -4.71
CA ILE A 57 -0.07 8.45 -3.24
C ILE A 57 -1.10 9.50 -2.80
N ALA A 58 -2.27 9.04 -2.35
CA ALA A 58 -3.35 9.90 -1.86
C ALA A 58 -3.14 10.30 -0.39
N ALA A 59 -2.50 9.42 0.38
CA ALA A 59 -2.15 9.66 1.77
C ALA A 59 -0.95 8.81 2.19
N PHE A 60 -0.21 9.30 3.18
CA PHE A 60 0.87 8.56 3.83
C PHE A 60 0.65 8.59 5.35
N GLN A 61 0.53 7.42 5.95
CA GLN A 61 0.34 7.23 7.39
C GLN A 61 1.61 6.62 7.96
N LEU A 62 2.24 7.34 8.88
CA LEU A 62 3.45 6.90 9.55
C LEU A 62 3.09 6.29 10.91
N ALA A 63 3.50 5.05 11.09
CA ALA A 63 3.38 4.28 12.31
C ALA A 63 4.58 3.33 12.44
N ASP A 64 4.79 2.83 13.66
CA ASP A 64 5.89 1.92 13.98
C ASP A 64 5.34 0.56 14.44
N TRP A 65 6.16 -0.49 14.32
CA TRP A 65 5.85 -1.85 14.72
C TRP A 65 6.82 -2.30 15.81
N ILE A 66 6.35 -2.27 17.07
CA ILE A 66 7.22 -2.31 18.26
C ILE A 66 7.53 -3.72 18.79
N THR A 67 6.94 -4.78 18.24
CA THR A 67 7.15 -6.15 18.71
C THR A 67 7.57 -7.06 17.55
N PRO A 68 8.12 -8.25 17.81
CA PRO A 68 7.79 -9.41 17.00
C PRO A 68 6.29 -9.74 17.08
#